data_AF-A0A9P1C1H4-F1
#
_entry.id   AF-A0A9P1C1H4-F1
#
_cell.length_a   1.000
_cell.length_b   1.000
_cell.length_c   1.000
_cell.angle_alpha   90.00
_cell.angle_beta   90.00
_cell.angle_gamma   90.00
#
_symmetry.space_group_name_H-M   'P 1'
#
loop_
_entity.id
_entity.type
_entity.pdbx_description
1 polymer ?
#
loop_
_entity_poly.entity_id
_entity_poly.type
_entity_poly.pdbx_seq_one_letter_code
_entity_poly.pdbx_strand_id
1 'polypeptide(L)'
;MDLPSTVRVSAATRELIERRELLQENQPVDVTRPELLQSHPLGSRCEVAPGGRRGVVRFVGRPGGLQICVAVELDEMQGDDVQLGGRWLDGVTYFEPSRADAPVVWKAPKEVVCGDFPELDPFADLSG
;
A
#
# COMPACT_ATOMS: atom_id res chain seq x y z
N MET A 1 -10.31 -31.05 17.10
CA MET A 1 -9.26 -31.41 16.14
C MET A 1 -7.96 -31.49 16.90
N ASP A 2 -7.55 -32.71 17.22
CA ASP A 2 -6.41 -33.06 18.05
C ASP A 2 -5.08 -32.60 17.45
N LEU A 3 -4.30 -31.86 18.24
CA LEU A 3 -2.91 -31.53 17.93
C LEU A 3 -2.00 -32.74 18.21
N PRO A 4 -0.99 -33.02 17.36
CA PRO A 4 -0.07 -34.13 17.57
C PRO A 4 0.81 -33.94 18.82
N SER A 5 0.88 -35.00 19.63
CA SER A 5 1.40 -35.07 21.01
C SER A 5 2.91 -34.94 21.19
N THR A 6 3.66 -34.54 20.15
CA THR A 6 5.13 -34.44 20.18
C THR A 6 5.66 -33.09 20.69
N VAL A 7 4.82 -32.05 20.75
CA VAL A 7 5.26 -30.73 21.22
C VAL A 7 4.83 -30.55 22.68
N ARG A 8 5.74 -30.83 23.63
CA ARG A 8 5.54 -30.47 25.04
C ARG A 8 5.85 -28.98 25.22
N VAL A 9 4.89 -28.13 24.86
CA VAL A 9 4.91 -26.71 25.23
C VAL A 9 4.78 -26.65 26.75
N SER A 10 5.82 -26.21 27.45
CA SER A 10 5.78 -26.06 28.90
C SER A 10 4.72 -25.01 29.28
N ALA A 11 4.14 -25.09 30.49
CA ALA A 11 3.15 -24.10 30.95
C ALA A 11 3.70 -22.66 30.87
N ALA A 12 5.00 -22.47 31.14
CA ALA A 12 5.68 -21.19 31.00
C ALA A 12 5.79 -20.71 29.54
N THR A 13 5.91 -21.63 28.59
CA THR A 13 5.94 -21.30 27.16
C THR A 13 4.55 -20.93 26.65
N ARG A 14 3.47 -21.57 27.15
CA ARG A 14 2.10 -21.16 26.84
C ARG A 14 1.80 -19.73 27.31
N GLU A 15 2.20 -19.41 28.53
CA GLU A 15 1.99 -18.07 29.09
C GLU A 15 2.76 -16.99 28.34
N LEU A 16 3.96 -17.29 27.82
CA LEU A 16 4.73 -16.39 26.95
C LEU A 16 4.08 -16.21 25.57
N ILE A 17 3.46 -17.26 25.02
CA ILE A 17 2.73 -17.20 23.75
C ILE A 17 1.48 -16.33 23.93
N GLU A 18 0.66 -16.58 24.95
CA GLU A 18 -0.54 -15.79 25.24
C GLU A 18 -0.21 -14.33 25.54
N ARG A 19 0.86 -14.07 26.31
CA ARG A 19 1.32 -12.70 26.59
C ARG A 19 1.81 -11.98 25.34
N ARG A 20 2.42 -12.70 24.39
CA ARG A 20 2.82 -12.15 23.08
C ARG A 20 1.61 -11.87 22.18
N GLU A 21 0.65 -12.79 22.12
CA GLU A 21 -0.58 -12.62 21.35
C GLU A 21 -1.40 -11.43 21.84
N LEU A 22 -1.55 -11.25 23.17
CA LEU A 22 -2.23 -10.10 23.77
C LEU A 22 -1.52 -8.76 23.50
N LEU A 23 -0.19 -8.75 23.47
CA LEU A 23 0.60 -7.58 23.10
C LEU A 23 0.52 -7.28 21.59
N GLN A 24 0.28 -8.30 20.78
CA GLN A 24 0.21 -8.19 19.32
C GLN A 24 -1.20 -7.77 18.85
N GLU A 25 -2.26 -8.16 19.56
CA GLU A 25 -3.66 -7.80 19.25
C GLU A 25 -3.99 -6.33 19.61
N ASN A 26 -3.24 -5.73 20.55
CA ASN A 26 -3.32 -4.29 20.88
C ASN A 26 -2.23 -3.44 20.22
N GLN A 27 -1.40 -4.00 19.32
CA GLN A 27 -0.62 -3.14 18.44
C GLN A 27 -1.59 -2.53 17.43
N PRO A 28 -1.71 -1.18 17.37
CA PRO A 28 -2.45 -0.56 16.29
C PRO A 28 -1.81 -1.00 14.97
N VAL A 29 -2.55 -1.83 14.23
CA VAL A 29 -2.30 -2.09 12.81
C VAL A 29 -2.07 -0.72 12.15
N ASP A 30 -0.84 -0.51 11.72
CA ASP A 30 -0.20 0.75 11.35
C ASP A 30 -1.21 1.84 10.96
N VAL A 31 -1.54 2.65 11.97
CA VAL A 31 -2.41 3.82 11.87
C VAL A 31 -1.80 4.76 10.84
N THR A 32 -2.47 4.82 9.70
CA THR A 32 -2.34 5.85 8.70
C THR A 32 -2.18 7.20 9.39
N ARG A 33 -0.95 7.75 9.38
CA ARG A 33 -0.69 9.01 10.07
C ARG A 33 -1.62 10.05 9.44
N PRO A 34 -2.49 10.74 10.19
CA PRO A 34 -3.46 11.66 9.60
C PRO A 34 -2.80 12.74 8.73
N GLU A 35 -1.59 13.15 9.10
CA GLU A 35 -0.73 14.10 8.36
C GLU A 35 -0.31 13.58 6.97
N LEU A 36 -0.15 12.27 6.80
CA LEU A 36 0.11 11.67 5.48
C LEU A 36 -1.14 11.61 4.62
N LEU A 37 -2.32 11.33 5.19
CA LEU A 37 -3.59 11.44 4.44
C LEU A 37 -3.89 12.87 4.02
N GLN A 38 -3.50 13.86 4.83
CA GLN A 38 -3.66 15.27 4.47
C GLN A 38 -2.82 15.65 3.25
N SER A 39 -1.62 15.09 3.13
CA SER A 39 -0.71 15.35 2.00
C SER A 39 -1.00 14.46 0.78
N HIS A 40 -1.49 13.25 1.02
CA HIS A 40 -1.76 12.24 0.00
C HIS A 40 -3.17 11.66 0.21
N PRO A 41 -4.22 12.43 -0.12
CA PRO A 41 -5.58 11.97 0.09
C PRO A 41 -5.89 10.79 -0.84
N LEU A 42 -6.52 9.75 -0.30
CA LEU A 42 -6.96 8.61 -1.09
C LEU A 42 -7.90 9.08 -2.23
N GLY A 43 -7.68 8.56 -3.43
CA GLY A 43 -8.41 8.97 -4.64
C GLY A 43 -7.86 10.23 -5.32
N SER A 44 -6.86 10.90 -4.75
CA SER A 44 -6.28 12.09 -5.38
C SER A 44 -5.35 11.73 -6.53
N ARG A 45 -5.33 12.60 -7.55
CA ARG A 45 -4.36 12.54 -8.64
C ARG A 45 -2.98 12.93 -8.12
N CYS A 46 -1.98 12.19 -8.57
CA CYS A 46 -0.60 12.41 -8.17
C CYS A 46 0.38 12.08 -9.30
N GLU A 47 1.54 12.70 -9.21
CA GLU A 47 2.71 12.38 -10.03
C GLU A 47 3.73 11.62 -9.18
N VAL A 48 4.33 10.59 -9.78
CA VAL A 48 5.29 9.68 -9.15
C VAL A 48 6.64 9.81 -9.84
N ALA A 49 7.66 10.13 -9.04
CA ALA A 49 9.05 10.14 -9.46
C ALA A 49 9.67 8.73 -9.36
N PRO A 50 10.70 8.43 -10.18
CA PRO A 50 11.13 9.16 -11.36
C PRO A 50 10.18 8.95 -12.56
N GLY A 51 10.27 9.83 -13.56
CA GLY A 51 9.63 9.63 -14.87
C GLY A 51 8.29 10.32 -15.08
N GLY A 52 7.82 11.17 -14.15
CA GLY A 52 6.59 11.95 -14.33
C GLY A 52 5.33 11.09 -14.46
N ARG A 53 5.35 9.89 -13.85
CA ARG A 53 4.27 8.89 -13.98
C ARG A 53 3.03 9.38 -13.25
N ARG A 54 1.87 9.32 -13.87
CA ARG A 54 0.63 9.83 -13.28
C ARG A 54 -0.28 8.69 -12.85
N GLY A 55 -1.04 8.95 -11.79
CA GLY A 55 -1.98 7.98 -11.27
C GLY A 55 -2.80 8.50 -10.09
N VAL A 56 -3.48 7.56 -9.44
CA VAL A 56 -4.41 7.81 -8.34
C VAL A 56 -3.91 7.14 -7.07
N VAL A 57 -3.86 7.89 -5.97
CA VAL A 57 -3.48 7.34 -4.66
C VAL A 57 -4.55 6.34 -4.21
N ARG A 58 -4.14 5.10 -3.94
CA ARG A 58 -5.03 4.02 -3.46
C ARG A 58 -4.77 3.61 -2.02
N PHE A 59 -3.52 3.73 -1.58
CA PHE A 59 -3.14 3.35 -0.23
C PHE A 59 -2.00 4.25 0.26
N VAL A 60 -1.99 4.53 1.54
CA VAL A 60 -0.93 5.27 2.24
C VAL A 60 -0.72 4.55 3.56
N GLY A 61 0.50 4.13 3.88
CA GLY A 61 0.77 3.41 5.13
C GLY A 61 2.03 2.56 5.07
N ARG A 62 2.26 1.69 6.06
CA ARG A 62 3.40 0.76 6.05
C ARG A 62 2.99 -0.64 5.58
N PRO A 63 3.08 -0.96 4.28
CA PRO A 63 2.83 -2.32 3.84
C PRO A 63 3.89 -3.26 4.43
N GLY A 64 3.44 -4.37 5.01
CA GLY A 64 4.25 -5.35 5.74
C GLY A 64 4.87 -4.83 7.04
N GLY A 65 4.52 -3.62 7.49
CA GLY A 65 5.10 -2.98 8.67
C GLY A 65 6.55 -2.50 8.50
N LEU A 66 7.09 -2.47 7.27
CA LEU A 66 8.49 -2.10 7.01
C LEU A 66 8.69 -0.57 6.96
N GLN A 67 8.17 0.07 5.91
CA GLN A 67 8.41 1.48 5.61
C GLN A 67 7.14 2.13 5.10
N ILE A 68 7.00 3.44 5.30
CA ILE A 68 5.83 4.17 4.83
C ILE A 68 5.91 4.28 3.31
N CYS A 69 4.89 3.76 2.64
CA CYS A 69 4.72 3.79 1.19
C CYS A 69 3.36 4.39 0.84
N VAL A 70 3.31 5.00 -0.33
CA VAL A 70 2.10 5.41 -1.02
C VAL A 70 1.94 4.48 -2.21
N ALA A 71 0.83 3.74 -2.27
CA ALA A 71 0.45 2.97 -3.43
C ALA A 71 -0.35 3.85 -4.38
N VAL A 72 0.10 3.92 -5.62
CA VAL A 72 -0.50 4.72 -6.68
C VAL A 72 -0.87 3.77 -7.81
N GLU A 73 -2.14 3.76 -8.17
CA GLU A 73 -2.64 3.13 -9.40
C GLU A 73 -2.29 4.04 -10.57
N LEU A 74 -1.36 3.61 -11.41
CA LEU A 74 -0.88 4.39 -12.56
C LEU A 74 -1.91 4.35 -13.70
N ASP A 75 -1.92 5.41 -14.50
CA ASP A 75 -2.74 5.45 -15.73
C ASP A 75 -2.16 4.51 -16.81
N GLU A 76 -0.83 4.42 -16.87
CA GLU A 76 -0.10 3.62 -17.84
C GLU A 76 0.90 2.69 -17.13
N MET A 77 1.12 1.51 -17.71
CA MET A 77 2.13 0.57 -17.22
C MET A 77 3.54 1.10 -17.55
N GLN A 78 4.12 1.86 -16.63
CA GLN A 78 5.40 2.54 -16.85
C GLN A 78 6.43 2.23 -15.74
N GLY A 79 7.52 1.57 -16.14
CA GLY A 79 8.66 1.24 -15.29
C GLY A 79 8.65 -0.20 -14.77
N ASP A 80 9.84 -0.69 -14.41
CA ASP A 80 10.04 -2.08 -13.96
C ASP A 80 9.60 -2.31 -12.50
N ASP A 81 9.37 -1.23 -11.73
CA ASP A 81 8.90 -1.28 -10.35
C ASP A 81 7.36 -1.32 -10.20
N VAL A 82 6.65 -1.45 -11.33
CA VAL A 82 5.19 -1.53 -11.36
C VAL A 82 4.73 -2.96 -11.11
N GLN A 83 3.78 -3.10 -10.19
CA GLN A 83 3.14 -4.35 -9.81
C GLN A 83 1.71 -4.38 -10.35
N LEU A 84 1.13 -5.57 -10.51
CA LEU A 84 -0.28 -5.70 -10.88
C LEU A 84 -1.14 -5.87 -9.63
N GLY A 85 -2.10 -4.98 -9.46
CA GLY A 85 -3.09 -5.02 -8.39
C GLY A 85 -2.62 -4.50 -7.03
N GLY A 86 -3.52 -4.52 -6.05
CA GLY A 86 -3.32 -3.93 -4.71
C GLY A 86 -2.66 -4.86 -3.68
N ARG A 87 -1.94 -5.89 -4.15
CA ARG A 87 -1.22 -6.84 -3.30
C ARG A 87 0.22 -6.41 -3.12
N TRP A 88 0.71 -6.46 -1.89
CA TRP A 88 2.12 -6.19 -1.60
C TRP A 88 2.97 -7.47 -1.64
N LEU A 89 4.30 -7.31 -1.55
CA LEU A 89 5.28 -8.39 -1.57
C LEU A 89 5.12 -9.41 -0.42
N ASP A 90 4.36 -9.08 0.62
CA ASP A 90 4.00 -9.98 1.73
C ASP A 90 2.84 -10.94 1.38
N GLY A 91 2.21 -10.76 0.22
CA GLY A 91 1.06 -11.54 -0.20
C GLY A 91 -0.28 -11.01 0.30
N VAL A 92 -0.29 -9.93 1.10
CA VAL A 92 -1.51 -9.31 1.64
C VAL A 92 -2.06 -8.28 0.65
N THR A 93 -3.37 -8.31 0.45
CA THR A 93 -4.08 -7.29 -0.34
C THR A 93 -4.42 -6.11 0.58
N TYR A 94 -3.88 -4.94 0.26
CA TYR A 94 -4.08 -3.71 1.05
C TYR A 94 -5.27 -2.89 0.55
N PHE A 95 -5.57 -2.98 -0.75
CA PHE A 95 -6.69 -2.29 -1.38
C PHE A 95 -7.15 -3.05 -2.62
N GLU A 96 -8.39 -2.78 -3.03
CA GLU A 96 -8.92 -3.28 -4.29
C GLU A 96 -8.71 -2.21 -5.39
N PRO A 97 -7.90 -2.50 -6.42
CA PRO A 97 -7.67 -1.58 -7.56
C PRO A 97 -8.91 -1.49 -8.46
N SER A 98 -8.96 -0.51 -9.37
CA SER A 98 -10.06 -0.43 -10.37
C SER A 98 -10.20 -1.68 -11.23
N ARG A 99 -9.06 -2.30 -11.54
CA ARG A 99 -8.96 -3.49 -12.38
C ARG A 99 -7.98 -4.47 -11.74
N ALA A 100 -8.23 -5.76 -11.90
CA ALA A 100 -7.33 -6.80 -11.40
C ALA A 100 -5.91 -6.69 -11.97
N ASP A 101 -5.80 -6.17 -13.19
CA ASP A 101 -4.57 -5.91 -13.94
C ASP A 101 -4.16 -4.42 -13.91
N ALA A 102 -4.68 -3.62 -12.98
CA ALA A 102 -4.28 -2.23 -12.86
C ALA A 102 -2.80 -2.13 -12.46
N PRO A 103 -1.99 -1.30 -13.15
CA PRO A 103 -0.60 -1.06 -12.78
C PRO A 103 -0.56 -0.25 -11.49
N VAL A 104 0.12 -0.77 -10.47
CA VAL A 104 0.29 -0.14 -9.17
C VAL A 104 1.76 0.01 -8.87
N VAL A 105 2.17 1.23 -8.50
CA VAL A 105 3.51 1.51 -8.00
C VAL A 105 3.46 1.87 -6.53
N TRP A 106 4.50 1.47 -5.80
CA TRP A 106 4.62 1.73 -4.37
C TRP A 106 5.88 2.53 -4.13
N LYS A 107 5.73 3.78 -3.71
CA LYS A 107 6.84 4.71 -3.52
C LYS A 107 6.83 5.35 -2.15
N ALA A 108 7.97 5.88 -1.73
CA ALA A 108 8.01 6.68 -0.53
C ALA A 108 7.15 7.96 -0.73
N PRO A 109 6.50 8.49 0.32
CA PRO A 109 5.68 9.71 0.21
C PRO A 109 6.42 10.91 -0.43
N LYS A 110 7.75 10.99 -0.25
CA LYS A 110 8.60 12.04 -0.84
C LYS A 110 8.71 11.96 -2.38
N GLU A 111 8.43 10.80 -2.97
CA GLU A 111 8.49 10.55 -4.42
C GLU A 111 7.12 10.69 -5.07
N VAL A 112 6.06 10.92 -4.28
CA VAL A 112 4.69 11.08 -4.75
C VAL A 112 4.25 12.51 -4.44
N VAL A 113 3.87 13.26 -5.47
CA VAL A 113 3.37 14.63 -5.33
C VAL A 113 1.90 14.62 -5.71
N CYS A 114 1.02 14.86 -4.73
CA CYS A 114 -0.42 15.03 -4.98
C CYS A 114 -0.72 16.48 -5.36
N GLY A 115 -1.60 16.68 -6.34
CA GLY A 115 -1.96 18.00 -6.84
C GLY A 115 -2.88 17.93 -8.06
N ASP A 116 -3.02 19.05 -8.77
CA ASP A 116 -3.74 19.13 -10.05
C ASP A 116 -2.90 18.50 -11.18
N PHE A 117 -2.88 17.17 -11.23
CA PHE A 117 -2.34 16.38 -12.34
C PHE A 117 -3.49 15.72 -13.11
N PRO A 118 -4.25 16.49 -13.92
CA PRO A 118 -5.30 15.91 -14.74
C PRO A 118 -4.74 14.88 -15.72
N GLU A 119 -5.60 13.97 -16.15
CA GLU A 119 -5.31 13.07 -17.27
C GLU A 119 -4.91 13.92 -18.49
N LEU A 120 -3.81 13.54 -19.14
CA LEU A 120 -3.41 14.21 -20.38
C LEU A 120 -4.40 13.77 -21.47
N ASP A 121 -5.37 14.63 -21.79
CA ASP A 121 -6.24 14.40 -22.93
C ASP A 121 -5.44 14.56 -24.24
N PRO A 122 -5.25 13.49 -25.02
CA PRO A 122 -4.46 13.53 -26.26
C PRO A 122 -5.13 14.37 -27.36
N PHE A 123 -6.37 14.84 -27.18
CA PHE A 123 -7.10 15.65 -28.17
C PHE A 123 -7.22 17.13 -27.80
N ALA A 124 -6.63 17.58 -26.68
CA ALA A 124 -6.73 18.97 -26.24
C ALA A 124 -6.19 20.00 -27.27
N ASP A 125 -5.25 19.61 -28.13
CA ASP A 125 -4.63 20.49 -29.14
C ASP A 125 -5.35 20.50 -30.51
N LEU A 126 -6.34 19.62 -30.74
CA LEU A 126 -7.02 19.47 -32.03
C LEU A 126 -8.28 20.34 -32.19
N SER A 127 -8.47 21.31 -31.29
CA SER A 127 -9.64 22.21 -31.28
C SER A 127 -9.25 23.67 -31.55
N GLY A 128 -8.47 23.88 -32.62
CA GLY A 128 -8.12 25.20 -33.17
C GLY A 128 -8.68 25.42 -34.58
#